data_AF-A0A4W5NUV5-F1
#
_entry.id   AF-A0A4W5NUV5-F1
#
_cell.length_a   1.000
_cell.length_b   1.000
_cell.length_c   1.000
_cell.angle_alpha   90.00
_cell.angle_beta   90.00
_cell.angle_gamma   90.00
#
_symmetry.space_group_name_H-M   'P 1'
#
loop_
_entity.id
_entity.type
_entity.pdbx_description
1 polymer ?
#
loop_
_entity_poly.entity_id
_entity_poly.type
_entity_poly.pdbx_seq_one_letter_code
_entity_poly.pdbx_strand_id
1 'polypeptide(L)'
;MSRLQGFGHATDQYESRAPNEHRSPRGGATPHIELSSAYSDTLREATFWLTFIMSSDSFTIHNNFIQCFGQTEFDELLSFQTKWKVSIKENLKDGCASITIQGASRGIRAAVLEVEAMCCKVQEDFAKELENLMGLKSPTSSPRKPVDDNIWLWLMLQVEKVENRALRQLFDLKKLQVSTSPQQMYQRLPAQFCDLLSRVGFQKEFAPPDGKLGKGIYFSSSVSGAEKLWLKSFAGEEYLYFVEAEVLTGNSTAGSPDLIVPPPFGRDPLTLYDSVEEGLATFVVFNGHQALPKYLITLKCLASVSALRLQFIANKMLLQFEFIIF
;
A
#
# COMPACT_ATOMS: atom_id res chain seq x y z
N MET A 1 12.78 6.23 20.33
CA MET A 1 11.93 5.18 20.92
C MET A 1 10.71 5.85 21.49
N SER A 2 9.52 5.31 21.23
CA SER A 2 8.25 5.82 21.77
C SER A 2 7.48 4.67 22.42
N ARG A 3 6.87 4.90 23.58
CA ARG A 3 6.08 3.90 24.33
C ARG A 3 4.62 4.32 24.44
N LEU A 4 3.71 3.42 24.11
CA LEU A 4 2.26 3.60 24.26
C LEU A 4 1.71 2.62 25.32
N GLN A 5 0.99 3.14 26.31
CA GLN A 5 0.37 2.38 27.42
C GLN A 5 -1.15 2.33 27.24
N GLY A 6 -1.82 1.22 27.60
CA GLY A 6 -3.30 1.15 27.53
C GLY A 6 -3.97 -0.20 27.78
N PHE A 7 -3.27 -1.21 28.29
CA PHE A 7 -3.85 -2.54 28.52
C PHE A 7 -4.02 -2.79 30.02
N GLY A 8 -5.11 -2.27 30.59
CA GLY A 8 -5.53 -2.59 31.95
C GLY A 8 -6.73 -3.55 31.94
N HIS A 9 -6.65 -4.63 32.73
CA HIS A 9 -7.82 -5.42 33.11
C HIS A 9 -8.68 -4.61 34.08
N ALA A 10 -9.95 -4.35 33.73
CA ALA A 10 -10.95 -4.00 34.72
C ALA A 10 -11.34 -5.29 35.45
N THR A 11 -10.91 -5.47 36.69
CA THR A 11 -11.41 -6.51 37.59
C THR A 11 -12.37 -5.87 38.59
N ASP A 12 -13.60 -6.40 38.61
CA ASP A 12 -14.69 -6.02 39.48
C ASP A 12 -14.34 -6.12 40.97
N GLN A 13 -14.89 -5.17 41.73
CA GLN A 13 -14.79 -5.08 43.18
C GLN A 13 -15.69 -6.12 43.85
N TYR A 14 -15.15 -6.90 44.79
CA TYR A 14 -15.87 -7.36 45.97
C TYR A 14 -14.91 -7.42 47.17
N GLU A 15 -15.25 -6.67 48.22
CA GLU A 15 -14.55 -6.59 49.50
C GLU A 15 -14.66 -7.88 50.32
N SER A 16 -13.58 -8.26 51.02
CA SER A 16 -13.60 -8.70 52.43
C SER A 16 -12.21 -8.77 53.06
N ARG A 17 -12.10 -8.26 54.30
CA ARG A 17 -10.91 -8.07 55.15
C ARG A 17 -10.25 -9.37 55.67
N ALA A 18 -8.91 -9.40 55.71
CA ALA A 18 -8.06 -9.62 56.91
C ALA A 18 -6.56 -9.62 56.53
N PRO A 19 -5.62 -9.26 57.44
CA PRO A 19 -4.23 -8.99 57.10
C PRO A 19 -3.36 -10.24 57.23
N ASN A 20 -2.61 -10.60 56.20
CA ASN A 20 -1.46 -11.48 56.38
C ASN A 20 -0.35 -11.15 55.39
N GLU A 21 0.87 -11.07 55.93
CA GLU A 21 2.10 -10.74 55.25
C GLU A 21 2.36 -11.72 54.10
N HIS A 22 2.17 -11.26 52.86
CA HIS A 22 2.70 -11.93 51.68
C HIS A 22 3.42 -10.93 50.78
N ARG A 23 4.67 -11.29 50.49
CA ARG A 23 5.58 -10.66 49.53
C ARG A 23 4.81 -10.06 48.37
N SER A 24 4.99 -8.76 48.15
CA SER A 24 4.50 -8.05 46.97
C SER A 24 4.82 -8.86 45.71
N PRO A 25 3.83 -9.19 44.85
CA PRO A 25 4.13 -9.69 43.53
C PRO A 25 4.92 -8.60 42.81
N ARG A 26 6.02 -8.96 42.13
CA ARG A 26 6.67 -8.08 41.17
C ARG A 26 5.59 -7.53 40.27
N GLY A 27 5.42 -6.20 40.26
CA GLY A 27 4.40 -5.51 39.48
C GLY A 27 4.38 -6.05 38.06
N GLY A 28 3.24 -6.62 37.66
CA GLY A 28 3.06 -7.13 36.30
C GLY A 28 3.38 -6.01 35.33
N ALA A 29 4.35 -6.24 34.44
CA ALA A 29 4.70 -5.28 33.41
C ALA A 29 3.42 -4.94 32.64
N THR A 30 3.03 -3.66 32.64
CA THR A 30 1.89 -3.22 31.85
C THR A 30 2.20 -3.49 30.37
N PRO A 31 1.30 -4.15 29.62
CA PRO A 31 1.52 -4.39 28.20
C PRO A 31 1.69 -3.04 27.50
N HIS A 32 2.72 -2.94 26.66
CA HIS A 32 3.00 -1.74 25.91
C HIS A 32 3.51 -2.12 24.52
N ILE A 33 3.21 -1.26 23.55
CA ILE A 33 3.78 -1.37 22.20
C ILE A 33 4.99 -0.44 22.17
N GLU A 34 6.14 -0.99 21.81
CA GLU A 34 7.38 -0.24 21.59
C GLU A 34 7.60 -0.04 20.10
N LEU A 35 7.77 1.22 19.70
CA LEU A 35 8.08 1.59 18.33
C LEU A 35 9.54 2.04 18.24
N SER A 36 10.27 1.48 17.29
CA SER A 36 11.66 1.84 17.00
C SER A 36 11.88 2.11 15.51
N SER A 37 12.64 3.16 15.21
CA SER A 37 13.03 3.54 13.86
C SER A 37 14.25 4.44 13.94
N ALA A 38 15.16 4.34 12.97
CA ALA A 38 16.28 5.27 12.81
C ALA A 38 15.82 6.67 12.32
N TYR A 39 14.58 6.78 11.85
CA TYR A 39 14.00 8.01 11.30
C TYR A 39 12.85 8.51 12.18
N SER A 40 12.93 9.76 12.64
CA SER A 40 11.95 10.40 13.53
C SER A 40 10.56 10.51 12.91
N ASP A 41 10.50 10.82 11.61
CA ASP A 41 9.23 10.93 10.89
C ASP A 41 8.54 9.57 10.85
N THR A 42 9.28 8.50 10.57
CA THR A 42 8.73 7.14 10.61
C THR A 42 8.18 6.79 12.00
N LEU A 43 8.87 7.19 13.06
CA LEU A 43 8.40 6.90 14.41
C LEU A 43 7.12 7.69 14.77
N ARG A 44 7.08 8.98 14.44
CA ARG A 44 5.92 9.86 14.65
C ARG A 44 4.68 9.32 13.95
N GLU A 45 4.85 8.90 12.70
CA GLU A 45 3.78 8.38 11.88
C GLU A 45 3.27 7.04 12.41
N ALA A 46 4.15 6.05 12.68
CA ALA A 46 3.71 4.81 13.32
C ALA A 46 2.93 5.02 14.63
N THR A 47 3.36 6.00 15.43
CA THR A 47 2.68 6.37 16.67
C THR A 47 1.28 6.92 16.40
N PHE A 48 1.14 7.82 15.42
CA PHE A 48 -0.14 8.38 15.04
C PHE A 48 -1.11 7.31 14.52
N TRP A 49 -0.63 6.32 13.77
CA TRP A 49 -1.46 5.25 13.18
C TRP A 49 -2.08 4.39 14.26
N LEU A 50 -1.23 3.94 15.20
CA LEU A 50 -1.70 3.18 16.33
C LEU A 50 -2.74 3.98 17.10
N THR A 51 -2.48 5.26 17.37
CA THR A 51 -3.40 6.16 18.07
C THR A 51 -4.75 6.30 17.35
N PHE A 52 -4.74 6.42 16.02
CA PHE A 52 -5.93 6.50 15.20
C PHE A 52 -6.79 5.22 15.29
N ILE A 53 -6.16 4.04 15.16
CA ILE A 53 -6.85 2.75 15.35
C ILE A 53 -7.40 2.63 16.78
N MET A 54 -6.74 3.21 17.78
CA MET A 54 -7.21 3.12 19.17
C MET A 54 -8.56 3.79 19.43
N SER A 55 -9.07 4.63 18.52
CA SER A 55 -10.21 5.52 18.79
C SER A 55 -11.53 5.11 18.10
N SER A 56 -11.57 4.00 17.35
CA SER A 56 -12.73 3.62 16.53
C SER A 56 -13.34 2.26 16.91
N ASP A 57 -14.66 2.13 16.72
CA ASP A 57 -15.48 0.90 16.85
C ASP A 57 -15.66 0.16 15.52
N SER A 58 -15.08 0.71 14.45
CA SER A 58 -14.97 0.12 13.12
C SER A 58 -13.68 0.59 12.46
N PHE A 59 -13.01 -0.27 11.70
CA PHE A 59 -11.85 0.11 10.91
C PHE A 59 -11.90 -0.57 9.53
N THR A 60 -11.53 0.15 8.48
CA THR A 60 -11.50 -0.39 7.12
C THR A 60 -10.08 -0.35 6.57
N ILE A 61 -9.57 -1.52 6.21
CA ILE A 61 -8.28 -1.70 5.56
C ILE A 61 -8.51 -1.62 4.04
N HIS A 62 -7.78 -0.74 3.36
CA HIS A 62 -7.82 -0.59 1.91
C HIS A 62 -6.53 -1.14 1.29
N ASN A 63 -6.62 -2.31 0.66
CA ASN A 63 -5.47 -2.95 0.04
C ASN A 63 -5.90 -3.86 -1.11
N ASN A 64 -5.53 -3.53 -2.34
CA ASN A 64 -5.95 -4.30 -3.50
C ASN A 64 -5.36 -5.72 -3.56
N PHE A 65 -4.28 -6.02 -2.80
CA PHE A 65 -3.75 -7.38 -2.67
C PHE A 65 -4.66 -8.33 -1.89
N ILE A 66 -5.73 -7.83 -1.27
CA ILE A 66 -6.81 -8.68 -0.76
C ILE A 66 -7.42 -9.51 -1.90
N GLN A 67 -7.37 -9.04 -3.15
CA GLN A 67 -7.80 -9.83 -4.33
C GLN A 67 -6.89 -11.03 -4.61
N CYS A 68 -5.70 -11.07 -4.02
CA CYS A 68 -4.76 -12.19 -4.12
C CYS A 68 -4.91 -13.18 -2.98
N PHE A 69 -5.86 -12.97 -2.04
CA PHE A 69 -6.09 -13.89 -0.94
C PHE A 69 -6.59 -15.23 -1.47
N GLY A 70 -5.98 -16.32 -0.99
CA GLY A 70 -6.40 -17.67 -1.28
C GLY A 70 -7.23 -18.26 -0.14
N GLN A 71 -7.46 -19.57 -0.21
CA GLN A 71 -8.21 -20.29 0.81
C GLN A 71 -7.60 -20.12 2.21
N THR A 72 -6.27 -20.18 2.32
CA THR A 72 -5.55 -20.06 3.59
C THR A 72 -5.83 -18.72 4.27
N GLU A 73 -5.72 -17.62 3.52
CA GLU A 73 -5.96 -16.28 4.05
C GLU A 73 -7.43 -16.10 4.47
N PHE A 74 -8.38 -16.64 3.71
CA PHE A 74 -9.79 -16.62 4.09
C PHE A 74 -10.09 -17.44 5.35
N ASP A 75 -9.45 -18.60 5.50
CA ASP A 75 -9.56 -19.41 6.71
C ASP A 75 -8.96 -18.68 7.93
N GLU A 76 -7.86 -17.96 7.75
CA GLU A 76 -7.28 -17.09 8.80
C GLU A 76 -8.23 -15.94 9.18
N LEU A 77 -8.87 -15.28 8.21
CA LEU A 77 -9.87 -14.24 8.50
C LEU A 77 -11.02 -14.78 9.36
N LEU A 78 -11.52 -15.98 9.06
CA LEU A 78 -12.57 -16.63 9.86
C LEU A 78 -12.08 -16.94 11.28
N SER A 79 -10.83 -17.41 11.42
CA SER A 79 -10.18 -17.64 12.71
C SER A 79 -10.10 -16.34 13.52
N PHE A 80 -9.72 -15.22 12.89
CA PHE A 80 -9.60 -13.92 13.55
C PHE A 80 -10.94 -13.40 14.09
N GLN A 81 -12.04 -13.62 13.37
CA GLN A 81 -13.38 -13.26 13.86
C GLN A 81 -13.68 -13.93 15.20
N THR A 82 -13.39 -15.23 15.31
CA THR A 82 -13.64 -16.01 16.52
C THR A 82 -12.67 -15.65 17.64
N LYS A 83 -11.38 -15.58 17.32
CA LYS A 83 -10.28 -15.27 18.25
C LYS A 83 -10.46 -13.91 18.91
N TRP A 84 -10.78 -12.89 18.11
CA TRP A 84 -10.84 -11.50 18.56
C TRP A 84 -12.27 -11.00 18.85
N LYS A 85 -13.28 -11.85 18.62
CA LYS A 85 -14.71 -11.53 18.79
C LYS A 85 -15.11 -10.28 17.98
N VAL A 86 -14.71 -10.27 16.71
CA VAL A 86 -14.98 -9.20 15.75
C VAL A 86 -15.75 -9.72 14.55
N SER A 87 -16.49 -8.85 13.87
CA SER A 87 -17.02 -9.09 12.52
C SER A 87 -16.00 -8.58 11.51
N ILE A 88 -15.68 -9.40 10.52
CA ILE A 88 -14.80 -9.07 9.40
C ILE A 88 -15.64 -9.24 8.12
N LYS A 89 -15.67 -8.21 7.28
CA LYS A 89 -16.38 -8.22 6.01
C LYS A 89 -15.45 -7.77 4.90
N GLU A 90 -15.32 -8.59 3.86
CA GLU A 90 -14.69 -8.16 2.63
C GLU A 90 -15.65 -7.32 1.80
N ASN A 91 -15.08 -6.37 1.06
CA ASN A 91 -15.80 -5.59 0.08
C ASN A 91 -14.90 -5.37 -1.13
N LEU A 92 -15.40 -5.77 -2.30
CA LEU A 92 -14.80 -5.50 -3.59
C LEU A 92 -15.75 -4.56 -4.35
N LYS A 93 -15.39 -3.28 -4.41
CA LYS A 93 -16.20 -2.27 -5.08
C LYS A 93 -15.34 -1.43 -5.99
N ASP A 94 -15.78 -1.27 -7.24
CA ASP A 94 -15.14 -0.40 -8.23
C ASP A 94 -13.65 -0.72 -8.50
N GLY A 95 -13.27 -1.99 -8.33
CA GLY A 95 -11.87 -2.46 -8.48
C GLY A 95 -11.00 -2.26 -7.23
N CYS A 96 -11.56 -1.73 -6.14
CA CYS A 96 -10.90 -1.63 -4.85
C CYS A 96 -11.33 -2.74 -3.91
N ALA A 97 -10.35 -3.41 -3.33
CA ALA A 97 -10.58 -4.39 -2.27
C ALA A 97 -10.33 -3.77 -0.90
N SER A 98 -11.23 -4.09 0.02
CA SER A 98 -11.18 -3.62 1.40
C SER A 98 -11.70 -4.67 2.36
N ILE A 99 -11.20 -4.65 3.59
CA ILE A 99 -11.72 -5.44 4.71
C ILE A 99 -12.19 -4.48 5.79
N THR A 100 -13.46 -4.56 6.16
CA THR A 100 -14.06 -3.82 7.26
C THR A 100 -14.14 -4.69 8.51
N ILE A 101 -13.61 -4.20 9.62
CA ILE A 101 -13.53 -4.89 10.91
C ILE A 101 -14.34 -4.10 11.93
N GLN A 102 -15.28 -4.76 12.60
CA GLN A 102 -16.20 -4.17 13.58
C GLN A 102 -16.23 -4.99 14.87
N GLY A 103 -16.33 -4.33 16.03
CA GLY A 103 -16.36 -5.01 17.32
C GLY A 103 -15.87 -4.16 18.48
N ALA A 104 -15.45 -4.80 19.57
CA ALA A 104 -14.84 -4.07 20.69
C ALA A 104 -13.45 -3.55 20.32
N SER A 105 -13.09 -2.34 20.79
CA SER A 105 -11.82 -1.66 20.45
C SER A 105 -10.57 -2.58 20.58
N ARG A 106 -10.47 -3.39 21.63
CA ARG A 106 -9.35 -4.34 21.79
C ARG A 106 -9.30 -5.40 20.68
N GLY A 107 -10.45 -5.97 20.33
CA GLY A 107 -10.57 -6.99 19.28
C GLY A 107 -10.26 -6.42 17.90
N ILE A 108 -10.79 -5.23 17.59
CA ILE A 108 -10.49 -4.52 16.34
C ILE A 108 -9.00 -4.29 16.19
N ARG A 109 -8.32 -3.72 17.21
CA ARG A 109 -6.89 -3.44 17.14
C ARG A 109 -6.07 -4.67 16.79
N ALA A 110 -6.34 -5.79 17.48
CA ALA A 110 -5.60 -7.03 17.26
C ALA A 110 -5.90 -7.62 15.87
N ALA A 111 -7.18 -7.63 15.46
CA ALA A 111 -7.58 -8.11 14.15
C ALA A 111 -7.00 -7.24 13.02
N VAL A 112 -7.01 -5.91 13.15
CA VAL A 112 -6.41 -5.00 12.17
C VAL A 112 -4.92 -5.31 12.00
N LEU A 113 -4.16 -5.44 13.09
CA LEU A 113 -2.73 -5.77 13.02
C LEU A 113 -2.49 -7.11 12.31
N GLU A 114 -3.27 -8.14 12.60
CA GLU A 114 -3.10 -9.44 11.95
C GLU A 114 -3.52 -9.43 10.46
N VAL A 115 -4.58 -8.70 10.09
CA VAL A 115 -4.98 -8.56 8.68
C VAL A 115 -3.96 -7.75 7.87
N GLU A 116 -3.39 -6.67 8.44
CA GLU A 116 -2.29 -5.94 7.81
C GLU A 116 -1.05 -6.83 7.64
N ALA A 117 -0.71 -7.63 8.65
CA ALA A 117 0.42 -8.56 8.58
C ALA A 117 0.21 -9.60 7.46
N MET A 118 -1.02 -10.11 7.34
CA MET A 118 -1.41 -11.02 6.26
C MET A 118 -1.25 -10.35 4.89
N CYS A 119 -1.71 -9.10 4.73
CA CYS A 119 -1.51 -8.34 3.50
C CYS A 119 -0.02 -8.16 3.14
N CYS A 120 0.83 -7.87 4.13
CA CYS A 120 2.29 -7.78 3.92
C CYS A 120 2.89 -9.09 3.44
N LYS A 121 2.48 -10.20 4.05
CA LYS A 121 2.97 -11.53 3.69
C LYS A 121 2.57 -11.87 2.25
N VAL A 122 1.31 -11.64 1.87
CA VAL A 122 0.83 -11.86 0.51
C VAL A 122 1.61 -11.00 -0.50
N GLN A 123 1.90 -9.73 -0.17
CA GLN A 123 2.73 -8.87 -1.01
C GLN A 123 4.16 -9.36 -1.15
N GLU A 124 4.76 -9.85 -0.06
CA GLU A 124 6.12 -10.39 -0.06
C GLU A 124 6.23 -11.67 -0.88
N ASP A 125 5.26 -12.59 -0.73
CA ASP A 125 5.21 -13.84 -1.47
C ASP A 125 4.97 -13.58 -2.96
N PHE A 126 4.08 -12.63 -3.29
CA PHE A 126 3.90 -12.14 -4.66
C PHE A 126 5.20 -11.54 -5.22
N ALA A 127 5.93 -10.76 -4.43
CA ALA A 127 7.18 -10.16 -4.84
C ALA A 127 8.23 -11.21 -5.20
N LYS A 128 8.42 -12.19 -4.31
CA LYS A 128 9.37 -13.30 -4.51
C LYS A 128 9.05 -14.12 -5.74
N GLU A 129 7.78 -14.42 -5.98
CA GLU A 129 7.35 -15.18 -7.15
C GLU A 129 7.71 -14.44 -8.45
N LEU A 130 7.40 -13.14 -8.53
CA LEU A 130 7.78 -12.34 -9.69
C LEU A 130 9.29 -12.19 -9.82
N GLU A 131 10.03 -11.98 -8.72
CA GLU A 131 11.50 -11.92 -8.74
C GLU A 131 12.12 -13.22 -9.29
N ASN A 132 11.56 -14.38 -8.91
CA ASN A 132 11.96 -15.68 -9.42
C ASN A 132 11.67 -15.82 -10.92
N LEU A 133 10.47 -15.44 -11.37
CA LEU A 133 10.08 -15.47 -12.79
C LEU A 133 10.94 -14.55 -13.65
N MET A 134 11.36 -13.40 -13.12
CA MET A 134 12.29 -12.48 -13.79
C MET A 134 13.75 -12.99 -13.80
N GLY A 135 14.06 -14.08 -13.10
CA GLY A 135 15.41 -14.66 -13.03
C GLY A 135 16.41 -13.85 -12.21
N LEU A 136 15.95 -13.07 -11.22
CA LEU A 136 16.78 -12.11 -10.48
C LEU A 136 17.49 -12.71 -9.25
N LYS A 137 18.74 -12.26 -9.03
CA LYS A 137 19.38 -12.14 -7.71
C LYS A 137 19.26 -10.68 -7.25
N SER A 138 18.64 -10.48 -6.08
CA SER A 138 18.37 -9.26 -5.28
C SER A 138 18.71 -7.84 -5.85
N PRO A 139 17.82 -6.84 -5.68
CA PRO A 139 18.09 -5.44 -6.03
C PRO A 139 19.17 -4.79 -5.13
N THR A 140 19.96 -3.88 -5.71
CA THR A 140 20.80 -2.92 -4.97
C THR A 140 20.15 -1.54 -5.03
N SER A 141 19.58 -1.07 -3.91
CA SER A 141 19.16 0.33 -3.77
C SER A 141 20.36 1.23 -3.51
N SER A 142 20.48 2.35 -4.21
CA SER A 142 21.50 3.37 -3.95
C SER A 142 21.02 4.43 -2.93
N PRO A 143 21.93 5.21 -2.30
CA PRO A 143 21.60 6.11 -1.20
C PRO A 143 20.78 7.34 -1.64
N ARG A 144 19.90 7.77 -0.72
CA ARG A 144 18.98 8.90 -0.86
C ARG A 144 19.71 10.25 -0.99
N LYS A 145 19.23 11.12 -1.89
CA LYS A 145 19.60 12.56 -1.92
C LYS A 145 18.34 13.42 -2.00
N PRO A 146 18.23 14.51 -1.19
CA PRO A 146 17.18 15.50 -1.32
C PRO A 146 17.49 16.44 -2.50
N VAL A 147 16.45 16.89 -3.21
CA VAL A 147 16.54 17.93 -4.23
C VAL A 147 15.33 18.85 -4.06
N ASP A 148 15.61 20.14 -4.06
CA ASP A 148 14.71 21.26 -3.78
C ASP A 148 14.17 21.81 -5.11
N ASP A 149 12.85 21.82 -5.31
CA ASP A 149 12.18 22.74 -6.25
C ASP A 149 10.64 22.72 -6.11
N ASN A 150 10.04 23.88 -6.35
CA ASN A 150 8.72 24.30 -5.90
C ASN A 150 7.55 23.86 -6.81
N ILE A 151 6.60 23.11 -6.22
CA ILE A 151 5.20 23.04 -6.68
C ILE A 151 4.38 23.86 -5.69
N TRP A 152 3.66 24.87 -6.16
CA TRP A 152 3.15 26.00 -5.34
C TRP A 152 2.15 25.66 -4.20
N LEU A 153 1.82 24.38 -3.96
CA LEU A 153 1.06 23.89 -2.78
C LEU A 153 1.72 22.70 -2.05
N TRP A 154 2.70 22.04 -2.66
CA TRP A 154 3.30 20.80 -2.18
C TRP A 154 4.83 20.93 -2.23
N LEU A 155 5.49 20.75 -1.09
CA LEU A 155 6.96 20.77 -1.05
C LEU A 155 7.47 19.44 -1.59
N MET A 156 8.26 19.47 -2.66
CA MET A 156 8.99 18.29 -3.12
C MET A 156 10.09 17.99 -2.11
N LEU A 157 9.95 16.88 -1.38
CA LEU A 157 10.90 16.54 -0.32
C LEU A 157 12.02 15.67 -0.83
N GLN A 158 11.70 14.72 -1.71
CA GLN A 158 12.64 13.68 -2.07
C GLN A 158 12.34 13.08 -3.44
N VAL A 159 13.42 12.82 -4.19
CA VAL A 159 13.38 12.08 -5.45
C VAL A 159 14.39 10.94 -5.34
N GLU A 160 13.91 9.70 -5.35
CA GLU A 160 14.73 8.49 -5.32
C GLU A 160 14.77 7.86 -6.70
N LYS A 161 15.96 7.54 -7.23
CA LYS A 161 16.06 6.81 -8.50
C LYS A 161 15.75 5.33 -8.26
N VAL A 162 14.86 4.77 -9.06
CA VAL A 162 14.51 3.34 -9.03
C VAL A 162 15.41 2.62 -10.03
N GLU A 163 16.30 1.76 -9.53
CA GLU A 163 17.22 0.98 -10.35
C GLU A 163 16.96 -0.51 -10.19
N ASN A 164 16.39 -1.11 -11.24
CA ASN A 164 16.14 -2.55 -11.30
C ASN A 164 16.48 -3.07 -12.69
N ARG A 165 17.51 -3.92 -12.76
CA ARG A 165 18.07 -4.38 -14.04
C ARG A 165 17.14 -5.33 -14.79
N ALA A 166 16.42 -6.23 -14.12
CA ALA A 166 15.52 -7.12 -14.84
C ALA A 166 14.27 -6.40 -15.32
N LEU A 167 13.70 -5.48 -14.53
CA LEU A 167 12.61 -4.62 -15.02
C LEU A 167 13.03 -3.86 -16.27
N ARG A 168 14.26 -3.34 -16.28
CA ARG A 168 14.82 -2.69 -17.47
C ARG A 168 14.91 -3.63 -18.66
N GLN A 169 15.43 -4.84 -18.48
CA GLN A 169 15.54 -5.84 -19.56
C GLN A 169 14.17 -6.24 -20.10
N LEU A 170 13.19 -6.48 -19.24
CA LEU A 170 11.82 -6.84 -19.64
C LEU A 170 11.14 -5.69 -20.39
N PHE A 171 11.35 -4.46 -19.94
CA PHE A 171 10.88 -3.26 -20.64
C PHE A 171 11.54 -3.11 -22.02
N ASP A 172 12.86 -3.29 -22.12
CA ASP A 172 13.58 -3.21 -23.38
C ASP A 172 13.12 -4.30 -24.37
N LEU A 173 12.81 -5.51 -23.89
CA LEU A 173 12.17 -6.56 -24.70
C LEU A 173 10.76 -6.16 -25.14
N LYS A 174 9.97 -5.56 -24.24
CA LYS A 174 8.61 -5.12 -24.57
C LYS A 174 8.60 -3.98 -25.61
N LYS A 175 9.61 -3.12 -25.58
CA LYS A 175 9.83 -2.05 -26.55
C LYS A 175 10.08 -2.56 -27.97
N LEU A 176 10.58 -3.79 -28.13
CA LEU A 176 10.69 -4.42 -29.45
C LEU A 176 9.33 -4.86 -30.02
N GLN A 177 8.34 -5.09 -29.15
CA GLN A 177 6.99 -5.50 -29.54
C GLN A 177 6.07 -4.30 -29.78
N VAL A 178 6.30 -3.18 -29.09
CA VAL A 178 5.51 -1.95 -29.20
C VAL A 178 6.30 -0.90 -29.98
N SER A 179 5.90 -0.65 -31.23
CA SER A 179 6.64 0.18 -32.19
C SER A 179 6.47 1.69 -31.99
N THR A 180 6.53 2.17 -30.75
CA THR A 180 6.43 3.60 -30.40
C THR A 180 7.51 4.00 -29.39
N SER A 181 7.88 5.29 -29.40
CA SER A 181 8.76 5.83 -28.36
C SER A 181 8.04 5.81 -26.99
N PRO A 182 8.74 5.46 -25.90
CA PRO A 182 8.19 5.60 -24.56
C PRO A 182 7.80 7.04 -24.25
N GLN A 183 6.73 7.20 -23.48
CA GLN A 183 6.27 8.48 -22.97
C GLN A 183 6.59 8.58 -21.48
N GLN A 184 7.06 9.74 -21.04
CA GLN A 184 7.22 10.00 -19.61
C GLN A 184 5.85 10.27 -18.99
N MET A 185 5.50 9.49 -17.96
CA MET A 185 4.22 9.59 -17.28
C MET A 185 4.36 9.38 -15.77
N TYR A 186 3.27 9.67 -15.05
CA TYR A 186 3.20 9.67 -13.61
C TYR A 186 2.08 8.76 -13.12
N GLN A 187 2.36 7.96 -12.10
CA GLN A 187 1.35 7.25 -11.32
C GLN A 187 1.47 7.67 -9.85
N ARG A 188 0.36 8.02 -9.22
CA ARG A 188 0.27 8.10 -7.76
C ARG A 188 0.00 6.70 -7.21
N LEU A 189 0.67 6.35 -6.12
CA LEU A 189 0.42 5.10 -5.40
C LEU A 189 0.49 5.31 -3.88
N PRO A 190 -0.30 4.56 -3.10
CA PRO A 190 -0.15 4.51 -1.66
C PRO A 190 1.26 4.09 -1.22
N ALA A 191 1.73 4.67 -0.12
CA ALA A 191 3.08 4.44 0.42
C ALA A 191 3.41 2.94 0.60
N GLN A 192 2.42 2.12 0.97
CA GLN A 192 2.57 0.68 1.18
C GLN A 192 3.07 -0.08 -0.05
N PHE A 193 2.90 0.46 -1.26
CA PHE A 193 3.29 -0.19 -2.50
C PHE A 193 4.65 0.26 -3.05
N CYS A 194 5.30 1.27 -2.47
CA CYS A 194 6.55 1.83 -2.98
C CYS A 194 7.72 0.82 -3.02
N ASP A 195 7.84 -0.01 -1.98
CA ASP A 195 8.88 -1.05 -1.91
C ASP A 195 8.61 -2.14 -2.96
N LEU A 196 7.37 -2.62 -3.01
CA LEU A 196 6.94 -3.64 -3.98
C LEU A 196 7.16 -3.18 -5.41
N LEU A 197 6.74 -1.97 -5.76
CA LEU A 197 6.99 -1.35 -7.07
C LEU A 197 8.48 -1.38 -7.45
N SER A 198 9.36 -1.04 -6.52
CA SER A 198 10.80 -0.98 -6.78
C SER A 198 11.40 -2.37 -7.10
N ARG A 199 10.78 -3.42 -6.55
CA ARG A 199 11.18 -4.82 -6.74
C ARG A 199 10.61 -5.44 -8.01
N VAL A 200 9.31 -5.26 -8.25
CA VAL A 200 8.57 -6.01 -9.28
C VAL A 200 7.90 -5.14 -10.35
N GLY A 201 8.11 -3.83 -10.32
CA GLY A 201 7.56 -2.91 -11.29
C GLY A 201 6.07 -2.66 -11.08
N PHE A 202 5.40 -2.13 -12.11
CA PHE A 202 4.02 -1.70 -12.02
C PHE A 202 3.04 -2.87 -12.04
N GLN A 203 2.09 -2.85 -11.11
CA GLN A 203 1.05 -3.86 -10.94
C GLN A 203 -0.33 -3.20 -10.99
N LYS A 204 -1.35 -3.92 -11.47
CA LYS A 204 -2.72 -3.41 -11.57
C LYS A 204 -3.33 -3.16 -10.17
N GLU A 205 -2.81 -3.83 -9.16
CA GLU A 205 -3.18 -3.67 -7.76
C GLU A 205 -2.83 -2.26 -7.24
N PHE A 206 -1.97 -1.50 -7.94
CA PHE A 206 -1.67 -0.10 -7.62
C PHE A 206 -2.66 0.89 -8.26
N ALA A 207 -3.69 0.40 -8.95
CA ALA A 207 -4.65 1.26 -9.62
C ALA A 207 -5.41 2.18 -8.64
N PRO A 208 -5.75 3.40 -9.07
CA PRO A 208 -6.64 4.28 -8.33
C PRO A 208 -8.02 3.65 -8.12
N PRO A 209 -8.73 4.05 -7.06
CA PRO A 209 -10.14 3.71 -6.91
C PRO A 209 -11.00 4.26 -8.05
N ASP A 210 -12.08 3.54 -8.35
CA ASP A 210 -13.03 3.90 -9.41
C ASP A 210 -12.40 4.01 -10.81
N GLY A 211 -11.46 3.13 -11.17
CA GLY A 211 -10.87 3.09 -12.50
C GLY A 211 -11.91 2.90 -13.61
N LYS A 212 -12.14 3.95 -14.42
CA LYS A 212 -13.22 4.01 -15.42
C LYS A 212 -12.83 3.51 -16.82
N LEU A 213 -11.53 3.29 -17.05
CA LEU A 213 -11.00 3.01 -18.39
C LEU A 213 -10.65 1.54 -18.59
N GLY A 214 -10.70 0.74 -17.52
CA GLY A 214 -10.39 -0.69 -17.52
C GLY A 214 -9.64 -1.11 -16.25
N LYS A 215 -9.54 -2.42 -16.03
CA LYS A 215 -8.84 -3.08 -14.92
C LYS A 215 -7.36 -3.25 -15.23
N GLY A 216 -6.66 -2.13 -15.43
CA GLY A 216 -5.22 -2.10 -15.73
C GLY A 216 -4.45 -1.12 -14.85
N ILE A 217 -3.29 -0.69 -15.34
CA ILE A 217 -2.34 0.18 -14.65
C ILE A 217 -2.49 1.60 -15.20
N TYR A 218 -2.85 2.54 -14.33
CA TYR A 218 -3.19 3.92 -14.71
C TYR A 218 -1.98 4.85 -14.65
N PHE A 219 -1.78 5.59 -15.72
CA PHE A 219 -0.74 6.62 -15.87
C PHE A 219 -1.36 7.93 -16.35
N SER A 220 -0.81 9.04 -15.86
CA SER A 220 -1.18 10.39 -16.29
C SER A 220 0.05 11.09 -16.85
N SER A 221 -0.13 11.94 -17.87
CA SER A 221 0.93 12.79 -18.42
C SER A 221 1.47 13.83 -17.44
N SER A 222 0.80 14.06 -16.30
CA SER A 222 1.21 15.03 -15.28
C SER A 222 0.96 14.53 -13.86
N VAL A 223 1.73 15.05 -12.91
CA VAL A 223 1.54 14.82 -11.46
C VAL A 223 0.15 15.24 -11.01
N SER A 224 -0.36 16.40 -11.46
CA SER A 224 -1.70 16.87 -11.11
C SER A 224 -2.80 15.95 -11.66
N GLY A 225 -2.65 15.43 -12.88
CA GLY A 225 -3.58 14.43 -13.41
C GLY A 225 -3.53 13.12 -12.61
N ALA A 226 -2.34 12.68 -12.22
CA ALA A 226 -2.17 11.49 -11.38
C ALA A 226 -2.79 11.68 -10.00
N GLU A 227 -2.68 12.87 -9.40
CA GLU A 227 -3.33 13.22 -8.13
C GLU A 227 -4.86 13.20 -8.26
N LYS A 228 -5.40 13.76 -9.35
CA LYS A 228 -6.85 13.83 -9.59
C LYS A 228 -7.53 12.47 -9.61
N LEU A 229 -6.83 11.44 -10.08
CA LEU A 229 -7.35 10.06 -10.09
C LEU A 229 -7.62 9.52 -8.68
N TRP A 230 -7.06 10.13 -7.64
CA TRP A 230 -7.16 9.66 -6.25
C TRP A 230 -7.91 10.61 -5.30
N LEU A 231 -8.45 11.73 -5.82
CA LEU A 231 -9.09 12.80 -5.03
C LEU A 231 -10.18 12.33 -4.06
N LYS A 232 -10.91 11.26 -4.41
CA LYS A 232 -12.02 10.75 -3.60
C LYS A 232 -11.57 9.86 -2.44
N SER A 233 -10.32 9.42 -2.43
CA SER A 233 -9.95 8.20 -1.72
C SER A 233 -9.01 8.44 -0.55
N PHE A 234 -8.42 9.62 -0.43
CA PHE A 234 -7.33 9.88 0.53
C PHE A 234 -7.30 11.33 1.05
N ALA A 235 -8.44 11.85 1.50
CA ALA A 235 -8.47 13.14 2.19
C ALA A 235 -7.63 13.06 3.49
N GLY A 236 -6.59 13.90 3.58
CA GLY A 236 -5.78 14.04 4.79
C GLY A 236 -4.41 13.36 4.80
N GLU A 237 -3.82 12.99 3.65
CA GLU A 237 -2.42 12.52 3.63
C GLU A 237 -1.41 13.68 3.71
N GLU A 238 -0.50 13.62 4.70
CA GLU A 238 0.63 14.57 4.83
C GLU A 238 1.65 14.38 3.69
N TYR A 239 1.82 13.15 3.19
CA TYR A 239 2.78 12.80 2.14
C TYR A 239 2.10 12.11 0.97
N LEU A 240 2.44 12.53 -0.24
CA LEU A 240 2.00 11.90 -1.48
C LEU A 240 3.19 11.29 -2.21
N TYR A 241 2.98 10.10 -2.76
CA TYR A 241 4.00 9.35 -3.50
C TYR A 241 3.60 9.27 -4.96
N PHE A 242 4.50 9.73 -5.82
CA PHE A 242 4.37 9.68 -7.27
C PHE A 242 5.54 8.91 -7.85
N VAL A 243 5.30 8.19 -8.92
CA VAL A 243 6.35 7.49 -9.66
C VAL A 243 6.38 8.08 -11.05
N GLU A 244 7.54 8.59 -11.43
CA GLU A 244 7.84 8.90 -12.83
C GLU A 244 8.26 7.61 -13.53
N ALA A 245 7.68 7.37 -14.70
CA ALA A 245 7.89 6.16 -15.49
C ALA A 245 8.09 6.47 -16.97
N GLU A 246 8.84 5.62 -17.65
CA GLU A 246 8.77 5.47 -19.10
C GLU A 246 7.66 4.46 -19.43
N VAL A 247 6.65 4.86 -20.22
CA VAL A 247 5.48 4.04 -20.54
C VAL A 247 5.34 3.84 -22.04
N LEU A 248 5.18 2.59 -22.46
CA LEU A 248 4.91 2.17 -23.83
C LEU A 248 3.39 2.14 -24.07
N THR A 249 2.82 3.29 -24.46
CA THR A 249 1.38 3.44 -24.73
C THR A 249 0.96 2.85 -26.08
N GLY A 250 1.87 2.80 -27.06
CA GLY A 250 1.62 2.16 -28.35
C GLY A 250 0.39 2.73 -29.07
N ASN A 251 -0.31 1.86 -29.81
CA ASN A 251 -1.60 2.20 -30.39
C ASN A 251 -2.67 2.18 -29.30
N SER A 252 -3.34 3.32 -29.08
CA SER A 252 -4.35 3.48 -28.03
C SER A 252 -5.77 3.56 -28.61
N THR A 253 -6.75 3.27 -27.77
CA THR A 253 -8.18 3.37 -28.08
C THR A 253 -8.98 3.83 -26.85
N ALA A 254 -10.26 4.12 -27.01
CA ALA A 254 -11.10 4.55 -25.88
C ALA A 254 -11.24 3.44 -24.83
N GLY A 255 -11.08 3.80 -23.55
CA GLY A 255 -11.25 2.88 -22.43
C GLY A 255 -12.72 2.64 -22.05
N SER A 256 -12.96 1.56 -21.31
CA SER A 256 -14.24 1.30 -20.63
C SER A 256 -14.05 0.47 -19.35
N PRO A 257 -14.94 0.58 -18.35
CA PRO A 257 -14.68 0.05 -17.00
C PRO A 257 -14.50 -1.48 -16.92
N ASP A 258 -15.11 -2.21 -17.86
CA ASP A 258 -15.17 -3.68 -17.85
C ASP A 258 -13.98 -4.34 -18.58
N LEU A 259 -13.10 -3.55 -19.19
CA LEU A 259 -11.94 -4.07 -19.90
C LEU A 259 -10.94 -4.70 -18.92
N ILE A 260 -10.60 -5.97 -19.13
CA ILE A 260 -9.49 -6.66 -18.42
C ILE A 260 -8.25 -6.82 -19.31
N VAL A 261 -8.40 -6.60 -20.61
CA VAL A 261 -7.36 -6.58 -21.63
C VAL A 261 -7.69 -5.46 -22.63
N PRO A 262 -6.73 -4.96 -23.41
CA PRO A 262 -7.02 -3.98 -24.44
C PRO A 262 -8.01 -4.54 -25.48
N PRO A 263 -8.85 -3.70 -26.11
CA PRO A 263 -9.75 -4.15 -27.17
C PRO A 263 -8.99 -4.71 -28.39
N PRO A 264 -9.63 -5.55 -29.21
CA PRO A 264 -9.05 -6.00 -30.47
C PRO A 264 -8.90 -4.85 -31.47
N PHE A 265 -7.81 -4.89 -32.23
CA PHE A 265 -7.47 -3.98 -33.31
C PHE A 265 -7.61 -4.69 -34.65
N GLY A 266 -8.54 -4.22 -35.48
CA GLY A 266 -8.75 -4.77 -36.83
C GLY A 266 -9.63 -6.03 -36.85
N ARG A 267 -9.32 -6.97 -37.75
CA ARG A 267 -10.15 -8.16 -38.00
C ARG A 267 -9.74 -9.39 -37.20
N ASP A 268 -8.49 -9.45 -36.75
CA ASP A 268 -7.98 -10.55 -35.94
C ASP A 268 -8.23 -10.26 -34.46
N PRO A 269 -9.04 -11.06 -33.75
CA PRO A 269 -9.34 -10.84 -32.34
C PRO A 269 -8.14 -11.03 -31.41
N LEU A 270 -7.04 -11.64 -31.89
CA LEU A 270 -5.81 -11.80 -31.10
C LEU A 270 -4.85 -10.60 -31.23
N THR A 271 -5.05 -9.76 -32.24
CA THR A 271 -4.30 -8.52 -32.39
C THR A 271 -5.00 -7.45 -31.57
N LEU A 272 -4.43 -7.09 -30.42
CA LEU A 272 -5.01 -6.11 -29.48
C LEU A 272 -4.37 -4.74 -29.64
N TYR A 273 -5.06 -3.69 -29.21
CA TYR A 273 -4.43 -2.40 -28.93
C TYR A 273 -3.37 -2.54 -27.82
N ASP A 274 -2.47 -1.57 -27.71
CA ASP A 274 -1.40 -1.58 -26.70
C ASP A 274 -1.85 -0.95 -25.37
N SER A 275 -2.77 0.01 -25.44
CA SER A 275 -3.32 0.72 -24.29
C SER A 275 -4.73 1.23 -24.56
N VAL A 276 -5.34 1.78 -23.53
CA VAL A 276 -6.54 2.61 -23.67
C VAL A 276 -6.32 3.99 -23.05
N GLU A 277 -7.04 4.99 -23.55
CA GLU A 277 -6.91 6.38 -23.11
C GLU A 277 -8.26 7.06 -22.91
N GLU A 278 -8.23 8.16 -22.16
CA GLU A 278 -9.31 9.15 -22.08
C GLU A 278 -8.71 10.54 -22.24
N GLY A 279 -9.45 11.45 -22.89
CA GLY A 279 -9.03 12.79 -23.36
C GLY A 279 -8.41 13.75 -22.33
N LEU A 280 -8.18 13.33 -21.09
CA LEU A 280 -7.40 14.03 -20.06
C LEU A 280 -5.93 13.57 -19.99
N ALA A 281 -5.40 12.98 -21.07
CA ALA A 281 -4.03 12.47 -21.14
C ALA A 281 -3.73 11.43 -20.03
N THR A 282 -4.73 10.60 -19.73
CA THR A 282 -4.64 9.43 -18.87
C THR A 282 -4.65 8.19 -19.74
N PHE A 283 -3.71 7.28 -19.48
CA PHE A 283 -3.53 6.04 -20.21
C PHE A 283 -3.62 4.86 -19.25
N VAL A 284 -4.16 3.75 -19.74
CA VAL A 284 -4.17 2.47 -19.03
C VAL A 284 -3.48 1.42 -19.88
N VAL A 285 -2.43 0.82 -19.33
CA VAL A 285 -1.76 -0.35 -19.89
C VAL A 285 -2.16 -1.59 -19.10
N PHE A 286 -2.16 -2.75 -19.74
CA PHE A 286 -2.64 -4.00 -19.13
C PHE A 286 -1.50 -5.00 -18.86
N ASN A 287 -0.25 -4.59 -19.11
CA ASN A 287 0.95 -5.37 -18.82
C ASN A 287 1.98 -4.49 -18.11
N GLY A 288 2.42 -4.91 -16.92
CA GLY A 288 3.40 -4.17 -16.11
C GLY A 288 4.72 -3.89 -16.81
N HIS A 289 5.14 -4.77 -17.73
CA HIS A 289 6.38 -4.60 -18.49
C HIS A 289 6.30 -3.52 -19.58
N GLN A 290 5.12 -2.93 -19.83
CA GLN A 290 4.98 -1.73 -20.65
C GLN A 290 5.42 -0.46 -19.93
N ALA A 291 5.74 -0.53 -18.64
CA ALA A 291 6.16 0.63 -17.88
C ALA A 291 7.43 0.34 -17.07
N LEU A 292 8.37 1.27 -17.10
CA LEU A 292 9.61 1.21 -16.34
C LEU A 292 9.62 2.33 -15.30
N PRO A 293 9.62 2.02 -13.98
CA PRO A 293 9.76 3.04 -12.96
C PRO A 293 11.17 3.66 -13.03
N LYS A 294 11.24 4.99 -12.97
CA LYS A 294 12.49 5.76 -13.07
C LYS A 294 12.80 6.47 -11.77
N TYR A 295 11.81 7.15 -11.21
CA TYR A 295 11.96 7.94 -10.00
C TYR A 295 10.74 7.79 -9.10
N LEU A 296 10.98 7.59 -7.81
CA LEU A 296 9.98 7.72 -6.75
C LEU A 296 10.09 9.12 -6.14
N ILE A 297 9.02 9.90 -6.27
CA ILE A 297 8.91 11.29 -5.86
C ILE A 297 8.02 11.34 -4.63
N THR A 298 8.52 11.94 -3.55
CA THR A 298 7.76 12.18 -2.31
C THR A 298 7.47 13.67 -2.18
N LEU A 299 6.18 14.01 -2.14
CA LEU A 299 5.70 15.36 -1.90
C LEU A 299 5.08 15.47 -0.52
N LYS A 300 5.18 16.63 0.12
CA LYS A 300 4.54 16.93 1.41
C LYS A 300 3.52 18.04 1.29
N CYS A 301 2.35 17.84 1.89
CA CYS A 301 1.29 18.85 1.97
C CYS A 301 1.75 20.00 2.88
N LEU A 302 1.67 21.23 2.38
CA LEU A 302 1.94 22.42 3.21
C LEU A 302 0.70 22.94 3.96
N ALA A 303 -0.50 22.44 3.63
CA ALA A 303 -1.78 22.92 4.17
C ALA A 303 -2.45 21.98 5.20
N SER A 304 -1.84 20.85 5.55
CA SER A 304 -2.40 19.89 6.51
C SER A 304 -1.52 19.70 7.74
N VAL A 305 -2.11 19.87 8.92
CA VAL A 305 -1.69 19.16 10.13
C VAL A 305 -2.38 17.79 10.08
N SER A 306 -1.54 16.74 10.10
CA SER A 306 -1.84 15.32 10.38
C SER A 306 -2.22 14.35 9.23
N ALA A 307 -1.64 13.16 9.41
CA ALA A 307 -1.99 11.79 9.01
C ALA A 307 -1.46 11.22 7.69
N LEU A 308 -1.11 9.93 7.72
CA LEU A 308 -0.99 9.00 6.58
C LEU A 308 0.37 8.87 5.84
N ARG A 309 1.46 8.71 6.60
CA ARG A 309 2.56 7.77 6.26
C ARG A 309 2.39 6.39 6.94
N LEU A 310 1.17 6.11 7.39
CA LEU A 310 0.89 5.21 8.49
C LEU A 310 0.97 3.72 8.13
N GLN A 311 0.53 3.38 6.92
CA GLN A 311 0.43 2.02 6.41
C GLN A 311 1.81 1.41 6.07
N PHE A 312 2.69 2.22 5.48
CA PHE A 312 4.05 1.78 5.07
C PHE A 312 4.91 1.36 6.26
N ILE A 313 4.68 1.96 7.43
CA ILE A 313 5.54 1.75 8.61
C ILE A 313 5.02 0.59 9.43
N ALA A 314 3.70 0.43 9.54
CA ALA A 314 3.09 -0.79 10.07
C ALA A 314 3.57 -2.02 9.28
N ASN A 315 3.53 -1.95 7.93
CA ASN A 315 3.92 -3.06 7.07
C ASN A 315 5.41 -3.43 7.20
N LYS A 316 6.28 -2.43 7.36
CA LYS A 316 7.72 -2.66 7.59
C LYS A 316 8.04 -3.14 9.01
N MET A 317 7.22 -2.78 10.00
CA MET A 317 7.34 -3.28 11.38
C MET A 317 6.81 -4.71 11.53
N LEU A 318 5.70 -5.07 10.88
CA LEU A 318 5.12 -6.42 10.97
C LEU A 318 6.06 -7.52 10.44
N LEU A 319 6.95 -7.18 9.50
CA LEU A 319 7.97 -8.10 8.98
C LEU A 319 9.24 -8.22 9.86
N GLN A 320 9.40 -7.37 10.89
CA GLN A 320 10.59 -7.37 11.78
C GLN A 320 10.29 -7.66 13.26
N PHE A 321 9.02 -7.74 13.66
CA PHE A 321 8.64 -7.96 15.06
C PHE A 321 7.80 -9.23 15.23
N GLU A 322 8.26 -10.17 16.06
CA GLU A 322 7.36 -11.05 16.79
C GLU A 322 6.58 -10.19 17.78
N PHE A 323 5.26 -10.05 17.59
CA PHE A 323 4.42 -9.39 18.59
C PHE A 323 4.29 -10.31 19.80
N ILE A 324 5.23 -10.18 20.76
CA ILE A 324 5.04 -10.73 22.09
C ILE A 324 4.13 -9.77 22.83
N ILE A 325 2.82 -10.04 22.77
CA ILE A 325 1.85 -9.43 23.67
C ILE A 325 2.10 -10.06 25.04
N PHE A 326 2.83 -9.36 25.91
CA PHE A 326 2.88 -9.66 27.35
C PHE A 326 1.60 -9.20 28.04
#